data_AF-A0A838STZ2-F1
#
_entry.id   AF-A0A838STZ2-F1
#
_cell.length_a   1.000
_cell.length_b   1.000
_cell.length_c   1.000
_cell.angle_alpha   90.00
_cell.angle_beta   90.00
_cell.angle_gamma   90.00
#
_symmetry.space_group_name_H-M   'P 1'
#
loop_
_entity.id
_entity.type
_entity.pdbx_description
1 polymer ?
#
loop_
_entity_poly.entity_id
_entity_poly.type
_entity_poly.pdbx_seq_one_letter_code
_entity_poly.pdbx_strand_id
1 'polypeptide(L)'
;MRLSPTSTSTRTFVLWPACVAVEQRLARRRVRPGWLLLAAWGYGQYRLSGAYRTHHGGGGPGMSNPPEALVTSGIYAYTRNPMYLGHQITLAGLALATRSPLAAALFAGHLPWFDARARDDEAALQARFGATYQRYRRQVPRWLPALPGHVPSLAEKWLDLWTDPCYGGVNPFPERKEPCHG
;
A
#
# COMPACT_ATOMS: atom_id res chain seq x y z
N MET A 1 10.93 8.37 12.20
CA MET A 1 9.81 7.42 12.34
C MET A 1 9.61 7.20 13.84
N ARG A 2 8.52 7.70 14.45
CA ARG A 2 8.24 7.39 15.86
C ARG A 2 7.81 5.92 15.92
N LEU A 3 8.64 5.06 16.49
CA LEU A 3 8.36 3.63 16.65
C LEU A 3 7.33 3.46 17.78
N SER A 4 6.06 3.32 17.41
CA SER A 4 5.00 2.94 18.36
C SER A 4 4.77 1.42 18.26
N PRO A 5 4.74 0.67 19.37
CA PRO A 5 4.48 -0.78 19.38
C PRO A 5 3.07 -1.14 18.90
N THR A 6 2.15 -0.16 18.89
CA THR A 6 0.79 -0.31 18.35
C THR A 6 0.72 -0.13 16.84
N SER A 7 1.75 0.45 16.22
CA SER A 7 1.79 0.63 14.76
C SER A 7 2.03 -0.69 14.05
N THR A 8 1.16 -1.01 13.08
CA THR A 8 1.27 -2.17 12.19
C THR A 8 2.66 -2.31 11.60
N SER A 9 3.26 -1.20 11.14
CA SER A 9 4.57 -1.23 10.51
C SER A 9 5.69 -1.53 11.51
N THR A 10 5.59 -1.07 12.75
CA THR A 10 6.54 -1.47 13.81
C THR A 10 6.47 -2.97 14.07
N ARG A 11 5.25 -3.54 14.12
CA ARG A 11 5.08 -4.98 14.34
C ARG A 11 5.69 -5.78 13.20
N THR A 12 5.34 -5.46 11.95
CA THR A 12 5.80 -6.23 10.78
C THR A 12 7.28 -6.08 10.49
N PHE A 13 7.87 -4.89 10.64
CA PHE A 13 9.26 -4.65 10.25
C PHE A 13 10.27 -4.73 11.39
N VAL A 14 9.81 -4.80 12.64
CA VAL A 14 10.71 -4.86 13.82
C VAL A 14 10.38 -6.03 14.72
N LEU A 15 9.16 -6.07 15.29
CA LEU A 15 8.83 -7.07 16.31
C LEU A 15 8.81 -8.49 15.75
N TRP A 16 8.15 -8.71 14.61
CA TRP A 16 8.06 -10.03 13.98
C TRP A 16 9.42 -10.55 13.50
N PRO A 17 10.25 -9.78 12.78
CA PRO A 17 11.62 -10.18 12.48
C PRO A 17 12.45 -10.52 13.73
N ALA A 18 12.30 -9.77 14.83
CA ALA A 18 12.99 -10.05 16.07
C ALA A 18 12.54 -11.38 16.70
N CYS A 19 11.22 -11.64 16.78
CA CYS A 19 10.69 -12.91 17.27
C CYS A 19 11.17 -14.10 16.41
N VAL A 20 11.14 -13.95 15.09
CA VAL A 20 11.64 -14.98 14.17
C VAL A 20 13.15 -15.17 14.34
N ALA A 21 13.93 -14.12 14.55
CA ALA A 21 15.36 -14.25 14.81
C ALA A 21 15.66 -15.01 16.10
N VAL A 22 14.87 -14.80 17.16
CA VAL A 22 14.96 -15.56 18.42
C VAL A 22 14.65 -17.03 18.18
N GLU A 23 13.54 -17.34 17.50
CA GLU A 23 13.19 -18.71 17.14
C GLU A 23 14.29 -19.38 16.30
N GLN A 24 14.83 -18.70 15.29
CA GLN A 24 15.92 -19.21 14.45
C GLN A 24 17.16 -19.54 15.28
N ARG A 25 17.49 -18.69 16.26
CA ARG A 25 18.62 -18.91 17.16
C ARG A 25 18.39 -20.11 18.07
N LEU A 26 17.18 -20.25 18.64
CA LEU A 26 16.81 -21.39 19.50
C LEU A 26 16.77 -22.70 18.71
N ALA A 27 16.19 -22.69 17.51
CA ALA A 27 16.05 -23.86 16.64
C ALA A 27 17.29 -24.15 15.78
N ARG A 28 18.34 -23.32 15.85
CA ARG A 28 19.60 -23.42 15.07
C ARG A 28 19.39 -23.62 13.56
N ARG A 29 18.33 -23.01 13.00
CA ARG A 29 17.96 -23.15 11.58
C ARG A 29 18.87 -22.29 10.70
N ARG A 30 19.27 -22.83 9.54
CA ARG A 30 20.04 -22.08 8.53
C ARG A 30 19.14 -21.09 7.79
N VAL A 31 19.62 -19.86 7.64
CA VAL A 31 18.98 -18.83 6.83
C VAL A 31 19.42 -18.96 5.37
N ARG A 32 18.47 -18.82 4.43
CA ARG A 32 18.71 -18.74 3.00
C ARG A 32 18.79 -17.26 2.60
N PRO A 33 19.99 -16.68 2.42
CA PRO A 33 20.15 -15.24 2.24
C PRO A 33 19.50 -14.72 0.96
N GLY A 34 19.36 -15.54 -0.09
CA GLY A 34 18.69 -15.14 -1.33
C GLY A 34 17.25 -14.64 -1.12
N TRP A 35 16.51 -15.20 -0.17
CA TRP A 35 15.14 -14.76 0.14
C TRP A 35 15.08 -13.52 1.05
N LEU A 36 16.19 -13.14 1.69
CA LEU A 36 16.27 -11.85 2.40
C LEU A 36 16.19 -10.67 1.42
N LEU A 37 16.63 -10.86 0.18
CA LEU A 37 16.46 -9.85 -0.88
C LEU A 37 14.97 -9.61 -1.17
N LEU A 38 14.14 -10.66 -1.18
CA LEU A 38 12.70 -10.51 -1.31
C LEU A 38 12.09 -9.76 -0.12
N ALA A 39 12.55 -10.05 1.09
CA ALA A 39 12.11 -9.33 2.28
C ALA A 39 12.49 -7.83 2.21
N ALA A 40 13.73 -7.53 1.82
CA ALA A 40 14.22 -6.17 1.63
C ALA A 40 13.47 -5.43 0.52
N TRP A 41 13.16 -6.12 -0.58
CA TRP A 41 12.34 -5.60 -1.67
C TRP A 41 10.94 -5.20 -1.17
N GLY A 42 10.27 -6.08 -0.43
CA GLY A 42 8.95 -5.79 0.15
C GLY A 42 8.96 -4.55 1.06
N TYR A 43 10.00 -4.42 1.90
CA TYR A 43 10.18 -3.23 2.75
C TYR A 43 10.43 -1.96 1.92
N GLY A 44 11.29 -2.06 0.90
CA GLY A 44 11.55 -0.97 -0.04
C GLY A 44 10.28 -0.50 -0.75
N GLN A 45 9.48 -1.43 -1.28
CA GLN A 45 8.19 -1.14 -1.90
C GLN A 45 7.24 -0.43 -0.91
N TYR A 46 7.11 -0.93 0.32
CA TYR A 46 6.30 -0.28 1.35
C TYR A 46 6.72 1.17 1.59
N ARG A 47 8.03 1.41 1.73
CA ARG A 47 8.62 2.73 1.97
C ARG A 47 8.37 3.69 0.81
N LEU A 48 8.63 3.24 -0.42
CA LEU A 48 8.45 4.05 -1.62
C LEU A 48 6.98 4.38 -1.85
N SER A 49 6.08 3.40 -1.70
CA SER A 49 4.63 3.61 -1.82
C SER A 49 4.12 4.60 -0.77
N GLY A 50 4.56 4.45 0.48
CA GLY A 50 4.15 5.36 1.56
C GLY A 50 4.68 6.78 1.40
N ALA A 51 5.93 6.92 0.92
CA ALA A 51 6.51 8.22 0.60
C ALA A 51 5.75 8.90 -0.53
N TYR A 52 5.49 8.15 -1.62
CA TYR A 52 4.70 8.63 -2.76
C TYR A 52 3.30 9.08 -2.32
N ARG A 53 2.60 8.26 -1.54
CA ARG A 53 1.24 8.59 -1.08
C ARG A 53 1.24 9.84 -0.21
N THR A 54 2.18 9.96 0.72
CA THR A 54 2.29 11.14 1.60
C THR A 54 2.61 12.40 0.80
N HIS A 55 3.55 12.30 -0.14
CA HIS A 55 3.95 13.41 -1.01
C HIS A 55 2.78 13.96 -1.84
N HIS A 56 1.85 13.09 -2.25
CA HIS A 56 0.66 13.47 -3.02
C HIS A 56 -0.61 13.66 -2.17
N GLY A 57 -0.48 13.90 -0.85
CA GLY A 57 -1.62 14.22 0.02
C GLY A 57 -2.54 13.05 0.35
N GLY A 58 -2.16 11.80 0.05
CA GLY A 58 -2.97 10.60 0.28
C GLY A 58 -2.94 10.06 1.72
N GLY A 59 -2.43 10.82 2.67
CA GLY A 59 -2.48 10.49 4.10
C GLY A 59 -1.53 9.38 4.58
N GLY A 60 -1.53 9.17 5.90
CA GLY A 60 -0.68 8.21 6.63
C GLY A 60 -1.31 6.80 6.75
N PRO A 61 -0.53 5.74 7.02
CA PRO A 61 -1.03 4.35 7.01
C PRO A 61 -2.27 4.17 7.92
N GLY A 62 -3.36 3.60 7.39
CA GLY A 62 -4.59 3.34 8.14
C GLY A 62 -5.25 4.59 8.74
N MET A 63 -5.42 5.66 7.96
CA MET A 63 -6.07 6.92 8.36
C MET A 63 -5.41 7.68 9.52
N SER A 64 -4.19 7.32 9.94
CA SER A 64 -3.46 8.02 11.01
C SER A 64 -3.24 9.51 10.70
N ASN A 65 -3.24 9.86 9.41
CA ASN A 65 -3.42 11.21 8.92
C ASN A 65 -4.46 11.14 7.79
N PRO A 66 -5.65 11.75 7.92
CA PRO A 66 -6.70 11.69 6.91
C PRO A 66 -6.20 12.17 5.53
N PRO A 67 -6.49 11.48 4.42
CA PRO A 67 -6.01 11.84 3.09
C PRO A 67 -6.63 13.14 2.57
N GLU A 68 -5.84 14.17 2.34
CA GLU A 68 -6.29 15.45 1.73
C GLU A 68 -6.66 15.28 0.25
N ALA A 69 -6.04 14.32 -0.45
CA ALA A 69 -6.31 14.02 -1.85
C ALA A 69 -6.37 12.51 -2.12
N LEU A 70 -7.09 12.12 -3.16
CA LEU A 70 -7.13 10.73 -3.63
C LEU A 70 -5.97 10.46 -4.60
N VAL A 71 -4.97 9.72 -4.14
CA VAL A 71 -3.80 9.33 -4.95
C VAL A 71 -4.17 8.14 -5.86
N THR A 72 -4.15 8.38 -7.17
CA THR A 72 -4.54 7.38 -8.20
C THR A 72 -3.44 7.10 -9.23
N SER A 73 -2.30 7.78 -9.11
CA SER A 73 -1.18 7.73 -10.05
C SER A 73 0.00 6.90 -9.51
N GLY A 74 1.02 6.71 -10.35
CA GLY A 74 2.23 5.97 -10.00
C GLY A 74 1.92 4.52 -9.61
N ILE A 75 2.47 4.05 -8.48
CA ILE A 75 2.24 2.67 -8.01
C ILE A 75 0.77 2.40 -7.63
N TYR A 76 0.01 3.44 -7.28
CA TYR A 76 -1.42 3.32 -6.97
C TYR A 76 -2.28 3.15 -8.23
N ALA A 77 -1.75 3.40 -9.42
CA ALA A 77 -2.47 3.13 -10.68
C ALA A 77 -2.59 1.63 -10.99
N TYR A 78 -1.71 0.80 -10.42
CA TYR A 78 -1.66 -0.65 -10.65
C TYR A 78 -2.42 -1.45 -9.59
N THR A 79 -2.41 -0.97 -8.35
CA THR A 79 -3.06 -1.63 -7.21
C THR A 79 -3.47 -0.57 -6.20
N ARG A 80 -4.64 -0.75 -5.58
CA ARG A 80 -5.14 0.21 -4.58
C ARG A 80 -4.38 0.14 -3.26
N ASN A 81 -3.71 -0.97 -2.96
CA ASN A 81 -3.08 -1.24 -1.66
C ASN A 81 -1.59 -1.65 -1.75
N PRO A 82 -0.72 -0.88 -2.45
CA PRO A 82 0.67 -1.26 -2.68
C PRO A 82 1.51 -1.31 -1.40
N MET A 83 1.16 -0.51 -0.39
CA MET A 83 1.80 -0.53 0.93
C MET A 83 1.54 -1.83 1.68
N TYR A 84 0.32 -2.36 1.63
CA TYR A 84 -0.02 -3.63 2.27
C TYR A 84 0.63 -4.81 1.55
N LEU A 85 0.75 -4.77 0.22
CA LEU A 85 1.56 -5.74 -0.51
C LEU A 85 3.03 -5.75 -0.05
N GLY A 86 3.63 -4.59 0.20
CA GLY A 86 5.00 -4.51 0.74
C GLY A 86 5.18 -5.24 2.08
N HIS A 87 4.18 -5.15 2.98
CA HIS A 87 4.19 -5.92 4.23
C HIS A 87 4.13 -7.44 3.96
N GLN A 88 3.24 -7.88 3.06
CA GLN A 88 3.07 -9.29 2.74
C GLN A 88 4.29 -9.89 2.04
N ILE A 89 4.91 -9.16 1.11
CA ILE A 89 6.15 -9.57 0.44
C ILE A 89 7.29 -9.69 1.47
N THR A 90 7.34 -8.76 2.43
CA THR A 90 8.35 -8.81 3.50
C THR A 90 8.20 -10.06 4.37
N LEU A 91 6.98 -10.36 4.81
CA LEU A 91 6.69 -11.56 5.60
C LEU A 91 6.92 -12.85 4.81
N ALA A 92 6.58 -12.88 3.52
CA ALA A 92 6.85 -14.01 2.65
C ALA A 92 8.36 -14.24 2.49
N GLY A 93 9.13 -13.20 2.21
CA GLY A 93 10.59 -13.25 2.13
C GLY A 93 11.21 -13.75 3.43
N LEU A 94 10.72 -13.27 4.58
CA LEU A 94 11.16 -13.73 5.90
C LEU A 94 10.86 -15.22 6.11
N ALA A 95 9.64 -15.69 5.79
CA ALA A 95 9.24 -17.09 5.91
C ALA A 95 10.10 -18.01 5.02
N LEU A 96 10.35 -17.61 3.77
CA LEU A 96 11.16 -18.37 2.81
C LEU A 96 12.65 -18.39 3.19
N ALA A 97 13.18 -17.27 3.69
CA ALA A 97 14.56 -17.16 4.14
C ALA A 97 14.83 -18.03 5.37
N THR A 98 13.90 -18.06 6.31
CA THR A 98 14.11 -18.67 7.63
C THR A 98 13.60 -20.11 7.71
N ARG A 99 12.62 -20.49 6.87
CA ARG A 99 11.82 -21.73 7.03
C ARG A 99 11.26 -21.88 8.46
N SER A 100 10.91 -20.75 9.06
CA SER A 100 10.34 -20.69 10.40
C SER A 100 8.82 -20.95 10.31
N PRO A 101 8.27 -21.90 11.09
CA PRO A 101 6.83 -22.06 11.21
C PRO A 101 6.15 -20.80 11.76
N LEU A 102 6.80 -20.05 12.67
CA LEU A 102 6.28 -18.76 13.15
C LEU A 102 6.17 -17.74 12.01
N ALA A 103 7.21 -17.59 11.20
CA ALA A 103 7.21 -16.67 10.06
C ALA A 103 6.14 -17.06 9.02
N ALA A 104 5.96 -18.35 8.77
CA ALA A 104 4.91 -18.86 7.89
C ALA A 104 3.51 -18.57 8.46
N ALA A 105 3.29 -18.81 9.76
CA ALA A 105 2.03 -18.50 10.44
C ALA A 105 1.74 -16.99 10.43
N LEU A 106 2.75 -16.15 10.67
CA LEU A 106 2.63 -14.69 10.58
C LEU A 106 2.23 -14.26 9.17
N PHE A 107 2.90 -14.76 8.12
CA PHE A 107 2.54 -14.45 6.74
C PHE A 107 1.10 -14.86 6.42
N ALA A 108 0.72 -16.10 6.74
CA ALA A 108 -0.62 -16.63 6.46
C ALA A 108 -1.71 -15.88 7.25
N GLY A 109 -1.48 -15.60 8.54
CA GLY A 109 -2.43 -14.86 9.38
C GLY A 109 -2.59 -13.40 8.99
N HIS A 110 -1.56 -12.75 8.43
CA HIS A 110 -1.65 -11.36 7.98
C HIS A 110 -2.40 -11.20 6.65
N LEU A 111 -2.54 -12.25 5.83
CA LEU A 111 -3.31 -12.18 4.57
C LEU A 111 -4.77 -11.71 4.79
N PRO A 112 -5.61 -12.41 5.59
CA PRO A 112 -6.98 -11.98 5.84
C PRO A 112 -7.04 -10.68 6.65
N TRP A 113 -6.07 -10.45 7.53
CA TRP A 113 -6.01 -9.23 8.34
C TRP A 113 -5.80 -7.98 7.51
N PHE A 114 -4.88 -8.01 6.52
CA PHE A 114 -4.70 -6.90 5.59
C PHE A 114 -5.87 -6.76 4.60
N ASP A 115 -6.57 -7.85 4.23
CA ASP A 115 -7.81 -7.74 3.44
C ASP A 115 -8.92 -7.01 4.20
N ALA A 116 -9.14 -7.34 5.47
CA ALA A 116 -10.07 -6.63 6.32
C ALA A 116 -9.70 -5.14 6.43
N ARG A 117 -8.43 -4.85 6.74
CA ARG A 117 -7.95 -3.47 6.88
C ARG A 117 -8.03 -2.67 5.58
N ALA A 118 -7.78 -3.31 4.44
CA ALA A 118 -7.97 -2.68 3.14
C ALA A 118 -9.45 -2.31 2.95
N ARG A 119 -10.40 -3.20 3.25
CA ARG A 119 -11.84 -2.89 3.13
C ARG A 119 -12.25 -1.70 3.98
N ASP A 120 -11.73 -1.59 5.20
CA ASP A 120 -11.99 -0.45 6.09
C ASP A 120 -11.47 0.86 5.49
N ASP A 121 -10.24 0.86 4.98
CA ASP A 121 -9.65 2.01 4.27
C ASP A 121 -10.46 2.37 3.01
N GLU A 122 -10.89 1.38 2.23
CA GLU A 122 -11.72 1.58 1.03
C GLU A 122 -13.09 2.18 1.38
N ALA A 123 -13.70 1.76 2.48
CA ALA A 123 -14.96 2.32 2.97
C ALA A 123 -14.79 3.78 3.42
N ALA A 124 -13.71 4.09 4.14
CA ALA A 124 -13.39 5.46 4.53
C ALA A 124 -13.12 6.36 3.32
N LEU A 125 -12.39 5.86 2.31
CA LEU A 125 -12.16 6.58 1.06
C LEU A 125 -13.45 6.77 0.26
N GLN A 126 -14.33 5.77 0.22
CA GLN A 126 -15.64 5.87 -0.44
C GLN A 126 -16.54 6.91 0.25
N ALA A 127 -16.56 6.94 1.57
CA ALA A 127 -17.30 7.93 2.35
C ALA A 127 -16.78 9.35 2.12
N ARG A 128 -15.46 9.51 1.96
CA ARG A 128 -14.82 10.83 1.79
C ARG A 128 -14.87 11.38 0.37
N PHE A 129 -14.60 10.54 -0.63
CA PHE A 129 -14.41 10.97 -2.02
C PHE A 129 -15.54 10.53 -2.97
N GLY A 130 -16.54 9.80 -2.47
CA GLY A 130 -17.78 9.51 -3.20
C GLY A 130 -17.56 8.89 -4.58
N ALA A 131 -18.15 9.51 -5.60
CA ALA A 131 -18.11 9.04 -6.99
C ALA A 131 -16.68 8.94 -7.55
N THR A 132 -15.78 9.85 -7.14
CA THR A 132 -14.37 9.85 -7.56
C THR A 132 -13.67 8.56 -7.15
N TYR A 133 -13.87 8.12 -5.91
CA TYR A 133 -13.33 6.85 -5.44
C TYR A 133 -13.98 5.64 -6.11
N GLN A 134 -15.30 5.71 -6.37
CA GLN A 134 -16.01 4.63 -7.07
C GLN A 134 -15.45 4.41 -8.48
N ARG A 135 -15.19 5.49 -9.22
CA ARG A 135 -14.57 5.46 -10.57
C ARG A 135 -13.17 4.85 -10.50
N TYR A 136 -12.34 5.29 -9.56
CA TYR A 136 -11.01 4.72 -9.34
C TYR A 136 -11.06 3.21 -9.02
N ARG A 137 -11.93 2.77 -8.11
CA ARG A 137 -12.09 1.37 -7.71
C ARG A 137 -12.52 0.45 -8.86
N ARG A 138 -13.29 0.95 -9.83
CA ARG A 138 -13.67 0.18 -11.03
C ARG A 138 -12.49 -0.08 -11.96
N GLN A 139 -11.50 0.83 -11.98
CA GLN A 139 -10.37 0.79 -12.90
C GLN A 139 -9.11 0.16 -12.32
N VAL A 140 -9.00 0.09 -10.99
CA VAL A 140 -7.80 -0.39 -10.31
C VAL A 140 -8.16 -1.54 -9.36
N PRO A 141 -7.57 -2.74 -9.54
CA PRO A 141 -7.83 -3.86 -8.67
C PRO A 141 -7.30 -3.62 -7.25
N ARG A 142 -7.83 -4.35 -6.28
CA ARG A 142 -7.45 -4.19 -4.87
C ARG A 142 -6.02 -4.64 -4.59
N TRP A 143 -5.63 -5.78 -5.18
CA TRP A 143 -4.43 -6.54 -4.83
C TRP A 143 -3.53 -6.80 -6.03
N LEU A 144 -3.93 -7.74 -6.90
CA LEU A 144 -3.12 -8.12 -8.05
C LEU A 144 -3.25 -7.09 -9.18
N PRO A 145 -2.14 -6.63 -9.78
CA PRO A 145 -2.15 -5.59 -10.79
C PRO A 145 -2.98 -6.02 -12.01
N ALA A 146 -3.71 -5.07 -12.60
CA ALA A 146 -4.41 -5.31 -13.85
C ALA A 146 -3.38 -5.70 -14.93
N LEU A 147 -3.63 -6.79 -15.66
CA LEU A 147 -2.78 -7.21 -16.78
C LEU A 147 -2.71 -6.07 -17.82
N PRO A 148 -1.58 -5.92 -18.55
CA PRO A 148 -1.34 -4.80 -19.47
C PRO A 148 -2.45 -4.54 -20.51
N GLY A 149 -3.29 -5.53 -20.84
CA GLY A 149 -4.41 -5.41 -21.79
C GLY A 149 -5.75 -4.95 -21.21
N HIS A 150 -5.86 -4.75 -19.89
CA HIS A 150 -7.05 -4.19 -19.22
C HIS A 150 -6.76 -2.82 -18.59
N VAL A 151 -5.56 -2.29 -18.84
CA VAL A 151 -5.16 -0.94 -18.49
C VAL A 151 -5.40 -0.11 -19.76
N PRO A 152 -6.41 0.78 -19.80
CA PRO A 152 -6.47 1.80 -20.86
C PRO A 152 -5.12 2.50 -20.91
N SER A 153 -4.66 2.85 -22.11
CA SER A 153 -3.31 3.36 -22.30
C SER A 153 -2.98 4.46 -21.28
N LEU A 154 -1.71 4.52 -20.85
CA LEU A 154 -1.22 5.55 -19.94
C LEU A 154 -1.36 6.99 -20.51
N ALA A 155 -2.00 7.18 -21.67
CA ALA A 155 -2.37 8.45 -22.25
C ALA A 155 -3.89 8.70 -22.16
N GLU A 156 -4.73 7.69 -22.44
CA GLU A 156 -6.20 7.80 -22.37
C GLU A 156 -6.71 7.98 -20.93
N LYS A 157 -6.07 7.33 -19.95
CA LYS A 157 -6.47 7.45 -18.53
C LYS A 157 -6.25 8.85 -17.94
N TRP A 158 -5.38 9.66 -18.56
CA TRP A 158 -4.95 10.94 -18.01
C TRP A 158 -5.76 12.11 -18.54
N LEU A 159 -6.22 12.07 -19.79
CA LEU A 159 -7.04 13.16 -20.35
C LEU A 159 -8.40 13.29 -19.66
N ASP A 160 -9.10 12.18 -19.41
CA ASP A 160 -10.45 12.21 -18.82
C ASP A 160 -10.47 12.51 -17.31
N LEU A 161 -9.35 12.32 -16.62
CA LEU A 161 -9.21 12.63 -15.19
C LEU A 161 -8.62 14.03 -14.93
N TRP A 162 -7.91 14.62 -15.89
CA TRP A 162 -7.35 15.98 -15.80
C TRP A 162 -8.27 17.09 -16.33
N THR A 163 -9.21 16.76 -17.21
CA THR A 163 -10.14 17.76 -17.80
C THR A 163 -11.42 17.96 -16.98
N ASP A 164 -11.67 17.11 -15.98
CA ASP A 164 -12.85 17.20 -15.11
C ASP A 164 -12.57 18.25 -13.99
N PRO A 165 -13.19 19.45 -14.03
CA PRO A 165 -12.92 20.51 -13.05
C PRO A 165 -13.32 20.12 -11.62
N CYS A 166 -14.07 19.03 -11.45
CA CYS A 166 -14.46 18.46 -10.17
C CYS A 166 -13.39 17.54 -9.56
N TYR A 167 -12.29 17.25 -10.27
CA TYR A 167 -11.21 16.37 -9.81
C TYR A 167 -10.21 17.17 -8.94
N GLY A 168 -10.55 17.35 -7.67
CA GLY A 168 -9.68 17.95 -6.64
C GLY A 168 -8.48 17.07 -6.23
N GLY A 169 -7.72 16.53 -7.18
CA GLY A 169 -6.45 15.86 -6.95
C GLY A 169 -5.30 16.83 -7.25
N VAL A 170 -4.62 17.30 -6.21
CA VAL A 170 -3.43 18.19 -6.19
C VAL A 170 -2.94 18.65 -7.58
N ASN A 171 -3.33 19.86 -7.97
CA ASN A 171 -2.75 20.56 -9.11
C ASN A 171 -1.29 20.94 -8.78
N PRO A 172 -0.27 20.47 -9.53
CA PRO A 172 1.11 20.88 -9.30
C PRO A 172 1.39 22.33 -9.75
N PHE A 173 0.43 22.99 -10.43
CA PHE A 173 0.53 24.39 -10.84
C PHE A 173 -0.57 25.21 -10.13
N PRO A 174 -0.22 26.23 -9.32
CA PRO A 174 -1.21 27.03 -8.63
C PRO A 174 -1.81 28.05 -9.61
N GLU A 175 -2.85 27.66 -10.34
CA GLU A 175 -3.69 28.63 -11.05
C GLU A 175 -5.14 28.59 -10.57
N ARG A 176 -5.72 29.79 -10.61
CA ARG A 176 -6.85 30.29 -9.83
C ARG A 176 -8.06 29.36 -9.79
N LYS A 177 -8.66 29.27 -8.60
CA LYS A 177 -10.00 28.70 -8.40
C LYS A 177 -11.02 29.52 -9.19
N GLU A 178 -11.57 28.96 -10.25
CA GLU A 178 -12.86 29.43 -10.79
C GLU A 178 -13.99 28.57 -10.19
N PRO A 179 -15.09 29.17 -9.72
CA PRO A 179 -16.22 28.43 -9.16
C PRO A 179 -17.02 27.74 -10.27
N CYS A 180 -17.38 26.47 -10.07
CA CYS A 180 -18.33 25.77 -10.92
C CYS A 180 -19.72 26.42 -10.79
N HIS A 181 -20.17 27.09 -11.85
CA HIS A 181 -21.56 27.52 -12.02
C HIS A 181 -22.41 26.34 -12.54
N GLY A 182 -23.58 26.16 -11.93
CA GLY A 182 -24.62 25.21 -12.35
C GLY A 182 -25.55 24.86 -11.21
#